data_AF-E9IU01-F1
#
_entry.id   AF-E9IU01-F1
#
_cell.length_a   1.000
_cell.length_b   1.000
_cell.length_c   1.000
_cell.angle_alpha   90.00
_cell.angle_beta   90.00
_cell.angle_gamma   90.00
#
_symmetry.space_group_name_H-M   'P 1'
#
loop_
_entity.id
_entity.type
_entity.pdbx_description
1 polymer ?
#
loop_
_entity_poly.entity_id
_entity_poly.type
_entity_poly.pdbx_seq_one_letter_code
_entity_poly.pdbx_strand_id
1 'polypeptide(L)'
;MYFRFLHVLQVIDDLMPAINRMRSKAEQLKTTLQPLAAVVGFTPQNITASYVAIDDILYKLDSSLRAVDICFKCIHALHAQYPVQSERPWLVLQQIIYDIYTPWDAQILTVIQMCKKFALA
;
A
#
# COMPACT_ATOMS: atom_id res chain seq x y z
N MET A 1 -4.36 -14.61 6.20
CA MET A 1 -4.79 -13.25 5.79
C MET A 1 -3.59 -12.53 5.21
N TYR A 2 -3.60 -12.29 3.90
CA TYR A 2 -2.46 -11.82 3.10
C TYR A 2 -2.44 -10.28 3.10
N PHE A 3 -1.27 -9.66 3.27
CA PHE A 3 -1.09 -8.20 3.08
C PHE A 3 -1.47 -7.85 1.63
N ARG A 4 -2.48 -6.99 1.46
CA ARG A 4 -3.00 -6.55 0.16
C ARG A 4 -2.49 -5.14 -0.12
N PHE A 5 -2.29 -4.82 -1.40
CA PHE A 5 -1.93 -3.47 -1.86
C PHE A 5 -2.90 -2.38 -1.36
N LEU A 6 -4.19 -2.71 -1.32
CA LEU A 6 -5.24 -1.89 -0.72
C LEU A 6 -6.07 -2.77 0.22
N HIS A 7 -6.21 -2.35 1.48
CA HIS A 7 -7.04 -3.06 2.44
C HIS A 7 -8.50 -2.65 2.27
N VAL A 8 -9.42 -3.59 2.11
CA VAL A 8 -10.85 -3.32 1.89
C VAL A 8 -11.64 -3.93 3.02
N LEU A 9 -12.44 -3.10 3.69
CA LEU A 9 -13.28 -3.47 4.82
C LEU A 9 -14.73 -3.07 4.55
N GLN A 10 -15.68 -3.82 5.09
CA GLN A 10 -17.09 -3.44 4.95
C GLN A 10 -17.47 -2.32 5.92
N VAL A 11 -16.93 -2.38 7.15
CA VAL A 11 -17.25 -1.45 8.24
C VAL A 11 -15.97 -0.88 8.82
N ILE A 12 -16.03 0.37 9.29
CA ILE A 12 -14.88 1.08 9.87
C ILE A 12 -14.38 0.42 11.17
N ASP A 13 -15.28 -0.17 11.94
CA ASP A 13 -14.95 -0.80 13.23
C ASP A 13 -13.99 -1.99 13.08
N ASP A 14 -13.92 -2.58 11.89
CA ASP A 14 -13.01 -3.69 11.57
C ASP A 14 -11.58 -3.21 11.26
N LEU A 15 -11.36 -1.91 11.06
CA LEU A 15 -10.06 -1.37 10.62
C LEU A 15 -8.98 -1.50 11.68
N MET A 16 -9.22 -1.01 12.89
CA MET A 16 -8.25 -1.12 13.99
C MET A 16 -7.97 -2.59 14.37
N PRO A 17 -8.97 -3.47 14.49
CA PRO A 17 -8.74 -4.90 14.64
C PRO A 17 -7.89 -5.52 13.51
N ALA A 18 -8.10 -5.11 12.25
CA ALA A 18 -7.30 -5.60 11.13
C ALA A 18 -5.85 -5.14 11.23
N ILE A 19 -5.61 -3.87 11.55
CA ILE A 19 -4.27 -3.30 11.74
C ILE A 19 -3.55 -3.98 12.89
N ASN A 20 -4.22 -4.18 14.03
CA ASN A 20 -3.63 -4.88 15.18
C ASN A 20 -3.22 -6.32 14.84
N ARG A 21 -4.05 -7.05 14.07
CA ARG A 21 -3.68 -8.39 13.58
C ARG A 21 -2.45 -8.35 12.67
N MET A 22 -2.34 -7.34 11.80
CA MET A 22 -1.19 -7.16 10.92
C MET A 22 0.07 -6.82 11.72
N ARG A 23 -0.05 -5.98 12.76
CA ARG A 23 1.04 -5.64 13.67
C ARG A 23 1.54 -6.84 14.46
N SER A 24 0.67 -7.58 15.14
CA SER A 24 1.08 -8.76 15.90
C SER A 24 1.79 -9.78 15.01
N LYS A 25 1.39 -9.89 13.74
CA LYS A 25 2.09 -10.74 12.77
C LYS A 25 3.46 -10.18 12.37
N ALA A 26 3.59 -8.87 12.16
CA ALA A 26 4.87 -8.23 11.89
C ALA A 26 5.84 -8.43 13.06
N GLU A 27 5.37 -8.26 14.31
CA GLU A 27 6.14 -8.52 15.53
C GLU A 27 6.64 -9.98 15.60
N GLN A 28 5.77 -10.95 15.34
CA GLN A 28 6.14 -12.37 15.27
C GLN A 28 7.22 -12.65 14.23
N LEU A 29 7.21 -11.92 13.11
CA LEU A 29 8.18 -12.04 12.03
C LEU A 29 9.42 -11.16 12.24
N LYS A 30 9.52 -10.42 13.36
CA LYS A 30 10.56 -9.42 13.64
C LYS A 30 10.69 -8.36 12.55
N THR A 31 9.56 -7.99 11.96
CA THR A 31 9.45 -6.90 10.97
C THR A 31 8.63 -5.76 11.54
N THR A 32 8.68 -4.59 10.90
CA THR A 32 7.81 -3.45 11.22
C THR A 32 6.55 -3.49 10.35
N LEU A 33 5.43 -3.00 10.90
CA LEU A 33 4.23 -2.75 10.10
C LEU A 33 4.52 -1.53 9.22
N GLN A 34 4.44 -1.70 7.90
CA GLN A 34 4.64 -0.60 6.95
C GLN A 34 3.35 0.23 6.86
N PRO A 35 3.43 1.51 6.43
CA PRO A 35 2.24 2.29 6.11
C PRO A 35 1.33 1.52 5.15
N LEU A 36 0.02 1.59 5.38
CA LEU A 36 -0.96 0.89 4.55
C LEU A 36 -2.16 1.76 4.21
N ALA A 37 -2.60 1.67 2.96
CA ALA A 37 -3.84 2.26 2.50
C ALA A 37 -5.00 1.30 2.81
N ALA A 38 -6.09 1.86 3.33
CA ALA A 38 -7.32 1.14 3.60
C ALA A 38 -8.54 1.91 3.07
N VAL A 39 -9.56 1.18 2.65
CA VAL A 39 -10.86 1.72 2.25
C VAL A 39 -11.96 0.95 2.97
N VAL A 40 -13.03 1.66 3.29
CA VAL A 40 -14.25 1.11 3.88
C VAL A 40 -15.36 1.24 2.84
N GLY A 41 -16.04 0.13 2.55
CA GLY A 41 -17.07 0.04 1.54
C GLY A 41 -17.41 -1.41 1.19
N PHE A 42 -18.65 -1.64 0.75
CA PHE A 42 -19.11 -2.97 0.35
C PHE A 42 -18.63 -3.38 -1.05
N THR A 43 -18.42 -2.40 -1.93
CA THR A 43 -17.98 -2.60 -3.31
C THR A 43 -17.03 -1.50 -3.74
N PRO A 44 -16.22 -1.68 -4.80
CA PRO A 44 -15.38 -0.61 -5.36
C PRO A 44 -16.17 0.65 -5.75
N GLN A 45 -17.46 0.50 -6.11
CA GLN A 45 -18.37 1.59 -6.46
C GLN A 45 -19.00 2.26 -5.24
N ASN A 46 -18.92 1.64 -4.06
CA ASN A 46 -19.52 2.11 -2.82
C ASN A 46 -18.48 2.19 -1.69
N ILE A 47 -17.42 2.98 -1.95
CA ILE A 47 -16.43 3.33 -0.95
C ILE A 47 -16.96 4.53 -0.14
N THR A 48 -17.12 4.34 1.16
CA THR A 48 -17.67 5.35 2.08
C THR A 48 -16.59 6.11 2.83
N ALA A 49 -15.40 5.52 2.97
CA ALA A 49 -14.26 6.19 3.58
C ALA A 49 -12.94 5.59 3.09
N SER A 50 -11.89 6.42 3.09
CA SER A 50 -10.53 6.01 2.74
C SER A 50 -9.57 6.48 3.82
N TYR A 51 -8.54 5.68 4.09
CA TYR A 51 -7.59 5.90 5.16
C TYR A 51 -6.17 5.54 4.73
N VAL A 52 -5.21 6.21 5.36
CA VAL A 52 -3.84 5.72 5.46
C VAL A 52 -3.56 5.50 6.94
N ALA A 53 -3.10 4.29 7.28
CA ALA A 53 -2.63 3.99 8.61
C ALA A 53 -1.10 4.11 8.64
N ILE A 54 -0.61 4.87 9.61
CA ILE A 54 0.82 4.99 9.94
C ILE A 54 0.93 4.71 11.43
N ASP A 55 1.61 3.63 11.77
CA ASP A 55 1.66 3.09 13.14
C ASP A 55 0.26 2.93 13.75
N ASP A 56 -0.06 3.73 14.76
CA ASP A 56 -1.33 3.73 15.50
C ASP A 56 -2.32 4.80 15.04
N ILE A 57 -1.95 5.59 14.03
CA ILE A 57 -2.73 6.76 13.61
C ILE A 57 -3.41 6.46 12.29
N LEU A 58 -4.73 6.70 12.26
CA LEU A 58 -5.56 6.63 11.05
C LEU A 58 -5.80 8.03 10.49
N TYR A 59 -5.30 8.28 9.28
CA TYR A 59 -5.53 9.52 8.55
C TYR A 59 -6.67 9.31 7.55
N LYS A 60 -7.81 9.95 7.79
CA LYS A 60 -8.95 9.91 6.87
C LYS A 60 -8.68 10.79 5.64
N LEU A 61 -9.04 10.27 4.47
CA LEU A 61 -8.83 10.92 3.17
C LEU A 61 -10.13 10.99 2.37
N ASP A 62 -10.13 11.86 1.37
CA ASP A 62 -11.28 12.17 0.51
C ASP A 62 -11.60 11.09 -0.53
N SER A 63 -10.62 10.24 -0.87
CA SER A 63 -10.76 9.24 -1.93
C SER A 63 -9.77 8.08 -1.76
N SER A 64 -10.11 6.95 -2.38
CA SER A 64 -9.28 5.75 -2.39
C SER A 64 -7.98 5.96 -3.15
N LEU A 65 -8.01 6.74 -4.24
CA LEU A 65 -6.83 7.11 -5.00
C LEU A 65 -5.87 7.95 -4.15
N ARG A 66 -6.39 8.93 -3.39
CA ARG A 66 -5.57 9.73 -2.48
C ARG A 66 -5.00 8.89 -1.35
N ALA A 67 -5.70 7.86 -0.87
CA ALA A 67 -5.15 6.92 0.10
C ALA A 67 -3.94 6.16 -0.45
N VAL A 68 -3.99 5.71 -1.70
CA VAL A 68 -2.83 5.07 -2.34
C VAL A 68 -1.68 6.05 -2.53
N ASP A 69 -1.95 7.26 -3.05
CA ASP A 69 -0.94 8.31 -3.27
C ASP A 69 -0.24 8.74 -1.98
N ILE A 70 -1.01 9.03 -0.92
CA ILE A 70 -0.45 9.41 0.38
C ILE A 70 0.29 8.24 1.01
N CYS A 71 -0.24 7.01 0.94
CA CYS A 71 0.46 5.83 1.46
C CYS A 71 1.81 5.64 0.77
N PHE A 72 1.87 5.76 -0.56
CA PHE A 72 3.10 5.68 -1.34
C PHE A 72 4.13 6.73 -0.86
N LYS A 73 3.70 7.98 -0.73
CA LYS A 73 4.55 9.08 -0.24
C LYS A 73 5.03 8.83 1.19
N CYS A 74 4.19 8.30 2.07
CA CYS A 74 4.56 7.95 3.43
C CYS A 74 5.61 6.83 3.46
N ILE A 75 5.48 5.81 2.61
CA ILE A 75 6.48 4.74 2.52
C ILE A 75 7.85 5.33 2.15
N HIS A 76 7.91 6.20 1.13
CA HIS A 76 9.16 6.87 0.75
C HIS A 76 9.70 7.82 1.83
N ALA A 77 8.84 8.66 2.40
CA ALA A 77 9.24 9.65 3.42
C ALA A 77 9.81 8.98 4.68
N LEU A 78 9.27 7.82 5.04
CA LEU A 78 9.70 7.04 6.21
C LEU A 78 10.85 6.07 5.90
N HIS A 79 11.35 6.02 4.65
CA HIS A 79 12.29 5.00 4.19
C HIS A 79 11.83 3.57 4.52
N ALA A 80 10.51 3.36 4.47
CA ALA A 80 9.87 2.09 4.72
C ALA A 80 10.05 1.16 3.52
N GLN A 81 9.99 -0.15 3.77
CA GLN A 81 10.01 -1.15 2.71
C GLN A 81 8.60 -1.36 2.18
N TYR A 82 8.47 -1.73 0.90
CA TYR A 82 7.19 -2.22 0.41
C TYR A 82 6.81 -3.53 1.09
N PRO A 83 5.53 -3.75 1.44
CA PRO A 83 5.10 -5.04 1.93
C PRO A 83 5.36 -6.10 0.86
N VAL A 84 6.10 -7.16 1.21
CA VAL A 84 6.58 -8.22 0.28
C VAL A 84 5.46 -8.78 -0.60
N GLN A 85 4.26 -8.96 -0.04
CA GLN A 85 3.11 -9.53 -0.77
C GLN A 85 2.54 -8.57 -1.82
N SER A 86 2.78 -7.27 -1.69
CA SER A 86 2.32 -6.21 -2.58
C SER A 86 3.47 -5.39 -3.20
N GLU A 87 4.70 -5.88 -3.15
CA GLU A 87 5.86 -5.14 -3.65
C GLU A 87 5.73 -4.80 -5.14
N ARG A 88 5.22 -5.74 -5.95
CA ARG A 88 5.04 -5.56 -7.40
C ARG A 88 4.18 -4.36 -7.78
N PRO A 89 2.93 -4.21 -7.29
CA PRO A 89 2.12 -3.05 -7.62
C PRO A 89 2.71 -1.73 -7.10
N TRP A 90 3.45 -1.73 -5.98
CA TRP A 90 4.16 -0.53 -5.52
C TRP A 90 5.30 -0.14 -6.46
N LEU A 91 6.10 -1.09 -6.95
CA LEU A 91 7.16 -0.80 -7.93
C LEU A 91 6.60 -0.32 -9.28
N VAL A 92 5.46 -0.87 -9.71
CA VAL A 92 4.76 -0.37 -10.90
C VAL A 92 4.32 1.08 -10.70
N LEU A 93 3.72 1.39 -9.55
CA LEU A 93 3.34 2.75 -9.19
C LEU A 93 4.58 3.67 -9.19
N GLN A 94 5.65 3.26 -8.52
CA GLN A 94 6.91 4.00 -8.41
C GLN A 94 7.51 4.32 -9.78
N GLN A 95 7.70 3.31 -10.63
CA GLN A 95 8.45 3.46 -11.88
C GLN A 95 7.61 3.97 -13.04
N ILE A 96 6.33 3.58 -13.15
CA ILE A 96 5.48 3.94 -14.31
C ILE A 96 4.70 5.23 -14.05
N ILE A 97 4.19 5.41 -12.83
CA ILE A 97 3.31 6.55 -12.52
C ILE A 97 4.11 7.72 -11.95
N TYR A 98 5.05 7.48 -11.04
CA TYR A 98 5.87 8.54 -10.44
C TYR A 98 7.22 8.76 -11.12
N ASP A 99 7.63 7.88 -12.04
CA ASP A 99 8.95 7.94 -12.71
C ASP A 99 10.13 7.99 -11.72
N ILE A 100 10.03 7.22 -10.63
CA ILE A 100 11.05 7.12 -9.57
C ILE A 100 11.80 5.80 -9.69
N TYR A 101 13.13 5.88 -9.70
CA TYR A 101 14.04 4.73 -9.70
C TYR A 101 15.05 4.87 -8.57
N THR A 102 15.25 3.81 -7.81
CA THR A 102 16.22 3.81 -6.70
C THR A 102 17.22 2.65 -6.82
N PRO A 103 18.45 2.79 -6.26
CA PRO A 103 19.41 1.68 -6.21
C PRO A 103 18.91 0.46 -5.42
N TRP A 104 17.84 0.62 -4.63
CA TRP A 104 17.26 -0.43 -3.79
C TRP A 104 16.04 -1.11 -4.43
N ASP A 105 15.67 -0.72 -5.65
CA ASP A 105 14.54 -1.31 -6.36
C ASP A 105 14.74 -2.81 -6.61
N ALA A 106 13.78 -3.62 -6.16
CA ALA A 106 13.82 -5.04 -6.40
C ALA A 106 13.73 -5.35 -7.91
N GLN A 107 14.63 -6.20 -8.39
CA GLN A 107 14.72 -6.58 -9.80
C GLN A 107 13.68 -7.64 -10.16
N ILE A 108 12.41 -7.24 -10.22
CA ILE A 108 11.30 -8.12 -10.55
C ILE A 108 11.07 -8.13 -12.07
N LEU A 109 11.37 -9.26 -12.73
CA LEU A 109 11.27 -9.42 -14.18
C LEU A 109 9.94 -8.95 -14.78
N THR A 110 8.81 -9.25 -14.12
CA THR A 110 7.48 -8.85 -14.60
C THR A 110 7.28 -7.33 -14.58
N VAL A 111 7.84 -6.64 -13.58
CA VAL A 111 7.77 -5.17 -13.50
C VAL A 111 8.63 -4.55 -14.60
N ILE A 112 9.86 -5.03 -14.78
CA ILE A 112 10.76 -4.59 -15.85
C ILE A 112 10.12 -4.75 -17.23
N GLN A 113 9.46 -5.89 -17.48
CA GLN A 113 8.73 -6.14 -18.72
C GLN A 113 7.56 -5.19 -18.92
N MET A 114 6.82 -4.85 -17.85
CA MET A 114 5.75 -3.84 -17.92
C MET A 114 6.32 -2.47 -18.26
N CYS A 115 7.35 -2.01 -17.54
CA CYS A 115 7.97 -0.71 -17.80
C CYS A 115 8.45 -0.57 -19.26
N LYS A 116 9.07 -1.62 -19.81
CA LYS A 116 9.48 -1.64 -21.23
C LYS A 116 8.29 -1.51 -22.21
N LYS A 117 7.14 -2.13 -21.90
CA LYS A 117 5.94 -2.02 -22.75
C LYS A 117 5.36 -0.61 -22.73
N PHE A 118 5.31 0.03 -21.55
CA PHE A 118 4.77 1.38 -21.41
C PHE A 118 5.73 2.46 -21.95
N ALA A 119 7.05 2.25 -21.88
CA ALA A 119 8.03 3.18 -22.46
C ALA A 119 8.09 3.17 -24.01
N LEU A 120 7.47 2.16 -24.65
CA LEU A 120 7.39 2.02 -26.11
C LEU A 120 6.03 2.47 -26.69
N ALA A 121 5.11 2.93 -25.83
CA ALA A 121 3.78 3.42 -26.20
C ALA A 121 3.74 4.95 -26.18
#